data_AF-A0A0D6LSX2-F1
#
_entry.id   AF-A0A0D6LSX2-F1
#
_cell.length_a   1.000
_cell.length_b   1.000
_cell.length_c   1.000
_cell.angle_alpha   90.00
_cell.angle_beta   90.00
_cell.angle_gamma   90.00
#
_symmetry.space_group_name_H-M   'P 1'
#
loop_
_entity.id
_entity.type
_entity.pdbx_description
1 polymer ?
#
loop_
_entity_poly.entity_id
_entity_poly.type
_entity_poly.pdbx_seq_one_letter_code
_entity_poly.pdbx_strand_id
1 'polypeptide(L)'
;MGDDSLPSQFTAEVEARKKLILRNLQEVLGADKLEKQLATPGKLVHVYWGTATTGRPHVGYFVPMRKIADFLKAGLKIFSKDELTFFPLHSTCDFREYTFDLLRLCGQVSQRDALRAGAEVVKQVDGQFGGVDQRKIFILAEEQLPKLKLGKRWHLMNPMVPGLTGSKMSSSEADSKIDLLDNSELVERKIRGAVCPRQEEDNGVLAFFNFVLFPIVSPGSLLVANREFSTYEEVKDSFLNGGLSEEDLKTALVEFLNELLTKVQDHCKSDIVRDALEKGYQEVVDSKIDSKLRPVMQMADKDVELIKNIIGQDQVVLEDDYALRSCISEGKRIRVTFAIHPKGRFHLGFIMGLLKMKSIINSGVDIDGVVLISDMEAFLDNEKVYINHHMLCSC
;
A
#
# COMPACT_ATOMS: atom_id res chain seq x y z
N MET A 1 -10.76 -38.74 -27.56
CA MET A 1 -11.30 -37.38 -27.73
C MET A 1 -12.37 -37.24 -26.65
N GLY A 2 -11.99 -36.70 -25.50
CA GLY A 2 -12.92 -36.43 -24.41
C GLY A 2 -13.71 -35.18 -24.76
N ASP A 3 -15.02 -35.29 -24.69
CA ASP A 3 -15.97 -34.21 -24.88
C ASP A 3 -15.88 -33.24 -23.68
N ASP A 4 -15.04 -32.21 -23.82
CA ASP A 4 -14.88 -31.09 -22.87
C ASP A 4 -15.90 -29.96 -23.18
N SER A 5 -17.16 -30.32 -23.45
CA SER A 5 -18.23 -29.33 -23.46
C SER A 5 -18.72 -29.11 -22.03
N LEU A 6 -18.08 -28.15 -21.33
CA LEU A 6 -18.67 -27.53 -20.14
C LEU A 6 -20.13 -27.12 -20.48
N PRO A 7 -21.13 -27.46 -19.64
CA PRO A 7 -22.52 -27.16 -19.95
C PRO A 7 -22.69 -25.65 -20.16
N SER A 8 -23.35 -25.24 -21.25
CA SER A 8 -23.50 -23.86 -21.72
C SER A 8 -23.96 -22.85 -20.64
N GLN A 9 -24.63 -23.34 -19.60
CA GLN A 9 -25.08 -22.57 -18.45
C GLN A 9 -23.92 -22.09 -17.55
N PHE A 10 -22.88 -22.89 -17.39
CA PHE A 10 -21.70 -22.53 -16.59
C PHE A 10 -20.92 -21.38 -17.24
N THR A 11 -20.84 -21.38 -18.57
CA THR A 11 -20.18 -20.33 -19.35
C THR A 11 -20.93 -18.99 -19.24
N ALA A 12 -22.27 -19.00 -19.29
CA ALA A 12 -23.08 -17.80 -19.17
C ALA A 12 -23.01 -17.15 -17.77
N GLU A 13 -22.98 -17.96 -16.71
CA GLU A 13 -22.81 -17.46 -15.34
C GLU A 13 -21.41 -16.85 -15.12
N VAL A 14 -20.37 -17.53 -15.60
CA VAL A 14 -18.99 -17.01 -15.54
C VAL A 14 -18.86 -15.70 -16.30
N GLU A 15 -19.47 -15.59 -17.48
CA GLU A 15 -19.47 -14.37 -18.28
C GLU A 15 -20.22 -13.23 -17.58
N ALA A 16 -21.37 -13.50 -16.97
CA ALA A 16 -22.12 -12.52 -16.19
C ALA A 16 -21.31 -12.01 -14.97
N ARG A 17 -20.66 -12.92 -14.23
CA ARG A 17 -19.77 -12.57 -13.10
C ARG A 17 -18.58 -11.73 -13.59
N LYS A 18 -17.93 -12.14 -14.67
CA LYS A 18 -16.80 -11.43 -15.29
C LYS A 18 -17.22 -10.01 -15.71
N LYS A 19 -18.37 -9.86 -16.37
CA LYS A 19 -18.91 -8.54 -16.78
C LYS A 19 -19.12 -7.63 -15.56
N LEU A 20 -19.63 -8.18 -14.46
CA LEU A 20 -19.88 -7.44 -13.23
C LEU A 20 -18.59 -7.01 -12.52
N ILE A 21 -17.55 -7.86 -12.54
CA ILE A 21 -16.22 -7.55 -12.00
C ILE A 21 -15.54 -6.45 -12.84
N LEU A 22 -15.57 -6.59 -14.17
CA LEU A 22 -14.78 -5.75 -15.08
C LEU A 22 -15.45 -4.42 -15.47
N ARG A 23 -16.74 -4.21 -15.21
CA ARG A 23 -17.43 -2.96 -15.56
C ARG A 23 -16.76 -1.74 -14.90
N ASN A 24 -16.75 -0.59 -15.57
CA ASN A 24 -16.27 0.69 -15.01
C ASN A 24 -14.82 0.67 -14.50
N LEU A 25 -14.01 -0.32 -14.88
CA LEU A 25 -12.55 -0.31 -14.66
C LEU A 25 -11.88 0.43 -15.82
N GLN A 26 -10.79 1.13 -15.52
CA GLN A 26 -9.96 1.75 -16.55
C GLN A 26 -9.01 0.75 -17.19
N GLU A 27 -8.44 -0.15 -16.39
CA GLU A 27 -7.44 -1.10 -16.86
C GLU A 27 -7.50 -2.41 -16.08
N VAL A 28 -7.16 -3.50 -16.76
CA VAL A 28 -7.20 -4.87 -16.25
C VAL A 28 -5.93 -5.60 -16.70
N LEU A 29 -5.21 -6.17 -15.74
CA LEU A 29 -4.05 -7.03 -15.99
C LEU A 29 -4.38 -8.47 -15.56
N GLY A 30 -4.05 -9.46 -16.40
CA GLY A 30 -4.29 -10.87 -16.09
C GLY A 30 -5.75 -11.33 -16.16
N ALA A 31 -6.55 -10.75 -17.05
CA ALA A 31 -7.97 -11.09 -17.23
C ALA A 31 -8.21 -12.57 -17.54
N ASP A 32 -7.29 -13.20 -18.28
CA ASP A 32 -7.29 -14.63 -18.61
C ASP A 32 -7.17 -15.51 -17.36
N LYS A 33 -6.35 -15.09 -16.39
CA LYS A 33 -6.20 -15.80 -15.12
C LYS A 33 -7.45 -15.67 -14.26
N LEU A 34 -8.04 -14.47 -14.20
CA LEU A 34 -9.31 -14.25 -13.52
C LEU A 34 -10.40 -15.16 -14.10
N GLU A 35 -10.52 -15.22 -15.43
CA GLU A 35 -11.51 -16.05 -16.11
C GLU A 35 -11.34 -17.54 -15.79
N LYS A 36 -10.10 -18.05 -15.83
CA LYS A 36 -9.81 -19.44 -15.44
C LYS A 36 -10.19 -19.73 -13.98
N GLN A 37 -9.95 -18.78 -13.08
CA GLN A 37 -10.31 -18.93 -11.67
C GLN A 37 -11.82 -18.91 -11.46
N LEU A 38 -12.55 -18.04 -12.16
CA LEU A 38 -14.02 -17.99 -12.12
C LEU A 38 -14.65 -19.26 -12.72
N ALA A 39 -14.04 -19.82 -13.76
CA ALA A 39 -14.45 -21.07 -14.40
C ALA A 39 -14.05 -22.33 -13.61
N THR A 40 -13.33 -22.22 -12.50
CA THR A 40 -12.99 -23.37 -11.66
C THR A 40 -14.13 -23.66 -10.67
N PRO A 41 -14.85 -24.80 -10.79
CA PRO A 41 -15.97 -25.09 -9.88
C PRO A 41 -15.53 -25.15 -8.42
N GLY A 42 -16.30 -24.51 -7.53
CA GLY A 42 -16.02 -24.49 -6.09
C GLY A 42 -14.84 -23.60 -5.65
N LYS A 43 -14.15 -22.93 -6.57
CA LYS A 43 -13.07 -22.01 -6.20
C LYS A 43 -13.63 -20.67 -5.72
N LEU A 44 -13.33 -20.33 -4.46
CA LEU A 44 -13.58 -18.99 -3.92
C LEU A 44 -12.43 -18.07 -4.32
N VAL A 45 -12.72 -17.05 -5.13
CA VAL A 45 -11.72 -16.09 -5.61
C VAL A 45 -11.52 -14.98 -4.59
N HIS A 46 -10.27 -14.78 -4.16
CA HIS A 46 -9.91 -13.78 -3.17
C HIS A 46 -9.36 -12.50 -3.80
N VAL A 47 -9.89 -11.35 -3.37
CA VAL A 47 -9.47 -10.02 -3.85
C VAL A 47 -8.99 -9.18 -2.69
N TYR A 48 -7.81 -8.58 -2.83
CA TYR A 48 -7.33 -7.60 -1.87
C TYR A 48 -7.62 -6.18 -2.34
N TRP A 49 -8.12 -5.34 -1.43
CA TRP A 49 -8.18 -3.90 -1.60
C TRP A 49 -7.45 -3.21 -0.43
N GLY A 50 -6.40 -2.46 -0.77
CA GLY A 50 -5.61 -1.70 0.18
C GLY A 50 -5.97 -0.23 0.17
N THR A 51 -6.36 0.31 1.33
CA THR A 51 -6.48 1.75 1.54
C THR A 51 -5.48 2.25 2.58
N ALA A 52 -5.00 3.48 2.39
CA ALA A 52 -4.13 4.16 3.34
C ALA A 52 -4.99 4.90 4.38
N THR A 53 -4.78 4.60 5.66
CA THR A 53 -5.50 5.19 6.80
C THR A 53 -4.86 6.51 7.24
N THR A 54 -4.54 7.40 6.29
CA THR A 54 -3.82 8.66 6.56
C THR A 54 -4.73 9.86 6.77
N GLY A 55 -6.01 9.77 6.40
CA GLY A 55 -6.95 10.88 6.48
C GLY A 55 -8.38 10.42 6.73
N ARG A 56 -9.28 11.40 6.89
CA ARG A 56 -10.72 11.14 7.00
C ARG A 56 -11.28 10.62 5.68
N PRO A 57 -12.04 9.51 5.69
CA PRO A 57 -12.79 9.07 4.52
C PRO A 57 -13.71 10.19 4.01
N HIS A 58 -13.76 10.35 2.70
CA HIS A 58 -14.62 11.32 2.03
C HIS A 58 -15.50 10.60 1.01
N VAL A 59 -16.47 11.30 0.43
CA VAL A 59 -17.41 10.78 -0.59
C VAL A 59 -16.74 10.07 -1.78
N GLY A 60 -15.47 10.37 -2.06
CA GLY A 60 -14.67 9.67 -3.07
C GLY A 60 -14.50 8.17 -2.80
N TYR A 61 -14.61 7.75 -1.54
CA TYR A 61 -14.57 6.33 -1.15
C TYR A 61 -15.77 5.55 -1.68
N PHE A 62 -16.88 6.19 -2.05
CA PHE A 62 -18.00 5.48 -2.68
C PHE A 62 -17.61 4.81 -3.99
N VAL A 63 -16.64 5.35 -4.73
CA VAL A 63 -16.15 4.78 -5.99
C VAL A 63 -15.54 3.37 -5.79
N PRO A 64 -14.51 3.18 -4.93
CA PRO A 64 -14.02 1.84 -4.63
C PRO A 64 -15.03 0.99 -3.85
N MET A 65 -15.84 1.56 -2.94
CA MET A 65 -16.87 0.80 -2.22
C MET A 65 -17.91 0.19 -3.16
N ARG A 66 -18.29 0.91 -4.22
CA ARG A 66 -19.24 0.41 -5.22
C ARG A 66 -18.67 -0.78 -6.00
N LYS A 67 -17.37 -0.74 -6.31
CA LYS A 67 -16.66 -1.84 -6.96
C LYS A 67 -16.49 -3.04 -6.02
N ILE A 68 -16.29 -2.79 -4.73
CA ILE A 68 -16.33 -3.84 -3.69
C ILE A 68 -17.71 -4.51 -3.64
N ALA A 69 -18.80 -3.73 -3.69
CA ALA A 69 -20.15 -4.28 -3.76
C ALA A 69 -20.37 -5.13 -5.04
N ASP A 70 -19.71 -4.77 -6.15
CA ASP A 70 -19.69 -5.62 -7.36
C ASP A 70 -19.01 -6.95 -7.09
N PHE A 71 -17.81 -6.94 -6.51
CA PHE A 71 -17.09 -8.18 -6.20
C PHE A 71 -17.90 -9.10 -5.28
N LEU A 72 -18.53 -8.56 -4.23
CA LEU A 72 -19.40 -9.35 -3.35
C LEU A 72 -20.58 -9.95 -4.11
N LYS A 73 -21.25 -9.18 -4.98
CA LYS A 73 -22.35 -9.68 -5.84
C LYS A 73 -21.88 -10.75 -6.84
N ALA A 74 -20.64 -10.67 -7.31
CA ALA A 74 -20.01 -11.68 -8.15
C ALA A 74 -19.50 -12.92 -7.36
N GLY A 75 -19.72 -12.97 -6.05
CA GLY A 75 -19.30 -14.09 -5.20
C GLY A 75 -17.80 -14.13 -4.92
N LEU A 76 -17.11 -13.00 -5.01
CA LEU A 76 -15.70 -12.87 -4.62
C LEU A 76 -15.62 -12.57 -3.12
N LYS A 77 -14.58 -13.08 -2.47
CA LYS A 77 -14.27 -12.74 -1.07
C LYS A 77 -13.21 -11.66 -1.03
N ILE A 78 -13.50 -10.61 -0.27
CA ILE A 78 -12.67 -9.40 -0.21
C ILE A 78 -11.87 -9.42 1.08
N PHE A 79 -10.61 -8.99 0.99
CA PHE A 79 -9.77 -8.72 2.14
C PHE A 79 -9.40 -7.25 2.17
N SER A 80 -9.68 -6.61 3.31
CA SER A 80 -9.21 -5.25 3.59
C SER A 80 -7.87 -5.27 4.34
N LYS A 81 -7.15 -4.15 4.34
CA LYS A 81 -5.89 -4.03 5.10
C LYS A 81 -6.07 -4.32 6.58
N ASP A 82 -7.20 -3.95 7.18
CA ASP A 82 -7.47 -4.16 8.61
C ASP A 82 -7.76 -5.64 8.91
N GLU A 83 -8.47 -6.34 8.03
CA GLU A 83 -8.63 -7.80 8.12
C GLU A 83 -7.33 -8.56 7.86
N LEU A 84 -6.37 -7.98 7.12
CA LEU A 84 -5.02 -8.55 6.97
C LEU A 84 -4.08 -8.20 8.12
N THR A 85 -4.41 -7.17 8.91
CA THR A 85 -3.69 -6.83 10.14
C THR A 85 -4.23 -7.66 11.32
N PHE A 86 -5.53 -7.99 11.29
CA PHE A 86 -6.23 -8.88 12.23
C PHE A 86 -6.42 -10.31 11.74
N PHE A 87 -5.92 -10.66 10.56
CA PHE A 87 -5.60 -12.06 10.28
C PHE A 87 -4.34 -12.31 11.13
N PRO A 88 -4.42 -13.01 12.28
CA PRO A 88 -3.24 -13.74 12.67
C PRO A 88 -2.94 -14.58 11.43
N LEU A 89 -1.78 -14.37 10.79
CA LEU A 89 -0.68 -15.35 10.77
C LEU A 89 -1.03 -16.85 10.83
N HIS A 90 -2.25 -17.22 10.44
CA HIS A 90 -2.95 -18.46 10.74
C HIS A 90 -4.08 -18.58 9.70
N SER A 91 -3.70 -18.83 8.45
CA SER A 91 -4.29 -19.96 7.74
C SER A 91 -3.51 -20.36 6.49
N THR A 92 -2.53 -19.58 6.01
CA THR A 92 -1.61 -20.03 4.94
C THR A 92 -0.19 -19.44 4.96
N CYS A 93 0.06 -18.30 5.62
CA CYS A 93 1.41 -17.69 5.67
C CYS A 93 1.96 -17.71 7.10
N ASP A 94 3.05 -18.44 7.33
CA ASP A 94 3.87 -18.30 8.54
C ASP A 94 4.54 -16.90 8.52
N PHE A 95 4.58 -16.19 9.66
CA PHE A 95 5.23 -14.88 9.81
C PHE A 95 6.67 -14.94 9.30
N ARG A 96 7.27 -16.11 9.51
CA ARG A 96 8.59 -16.43 9.06
C ARG A 96 8.70 -16.39 7.54
N GLU A 97 7.83 -17.10 6.81
CA GLU A 97 7.82 -17.10 5.34
C GLU A 97 7.59 -15.68 4.79
N TYR A 98 6.67 -14.93 5.41
CA TYR A 98 6.43 -13.51 5.12
C TYR A 98 7.72 -12.69 5.20
N THR A 99 8.47 -12.81 6.31
CA THR A 99 9.71 -12.05 6.51
C THR A 99 10.79 -12.47 5.51
N PHE A 100 10.90 -13.77 5.22
CA PHE A 100 11.91 -14.26 4.27
C PHE A 100 11.64 -13.81 2.83
N ASP A 101 10.39 -13.80 2.38
CA ASP A 101 10.06 -13.32 1.03
C ASP A 101 10.25 -11.81 0.89
N LEU A 102 9.94 -11.04 1.94
CA LEU A 102 10.25 -9.61 1.98
C LEU A 102 11.76 -9.35 1.90
N LEU A 103 12.55 -10.13 2.65
CA LEU A 103 14.00 -10.04 2.63
C LEU A 103 14.59 -10.42 1.26
N ARG A 104 14.08 -11.49 0.62
CA ARG A 104 14.46 -11.85 -0.75
C ARG A 104 14.15 -10.73 -1.74
N LEU A 105 12.98 -10.11 -1.63
CA LEU A 105 12.61 -8.97 -2.46
C LEU A 105 13.60 -7.82 -2.27
N CYS A 106 13.91 -7.46 -1.02
CA CYS A 106 14.88 -6.41 -0.71
C CYS A 106 16.29 -6.69 -1.25
N GLY A 107 16.69 -7.95 -1.40
CA GLY A 107 17.96 -8.33 -2.05
C GLY A 107 17.97 -8.18 -3.57
N GLN A 108 16.80 -8.10 -4.21
CA GLN A 108 16.66 -8.10 -5.68
C GLN A 108 16.25 -6.75 -6.27
N VAL A 109 15.64 -5.86 -5.48
CA VAL A 109 15.11 -4.57 -5.97
C VAL A 109 15.73 -3.38 -5.22
N SER A 110 15.61 -2.19 -5.82
CA SER A 110 16.07 -0.96 -5.16
C SER A 110 15.29 -0.69 -3.87
N GLN A 111 15.87 0.02 -2.90
CA GLN A 111 15.17 0.37 -1.64
C GLN A 111 13.82 1.05 -1.91
N ARG A 112 13.74 1.91 -2.93
CA ARG A 112 12.52 2.62 -3.34
C ARG A 112 11.43 1.66 -3.82
N ASP A 113 11.83 0.64 -4.58
CA ASP A 113 10.90 -0.35 -5.14
C ASP A 113 10.50 -1.38 -4.09
N ALA A 114 11.42 -1.75 -3.19
CA ALA A 114 11.14 -2.63 -2.05
C ALA A 114 10.08 -2.00 -1.11
N LEU A 115 10.20 -0.70 -0.82
CA LEU A 115 9.21 0.01 -0.01
C LEU A 115 7.82 0.07 -0.67
N ARG A 116 7.77 0.09 -2.01
CA ARG A 116 6.52 0.13 -2.78
C ARG A 116 5.89 -1.25 -2.93
N ALA A 117 6.68 -2.25 -3.30
CA ALA A 117 6.21 -3.61 -3.57
C ALA A 117 6.07 -4.46 -2.30
N GLY A 118 6.80 -4.16 -1.22
CA GLY A 118 6.84 -4.97 -0.01
C GLY A 118 5.48 -5.13 0.70
N ALA A 119 4.53 -4.23 0.47
CA ALA A 119 3.17 -4.38 0.99
C ALA A 119 2.24 -5.22 0.08
N GLU A 120 2.57 -5.37 -1.20
CA GLU A 120 1.73 -6.03 -2.21
C GLU A 120 2.20 -7.45 -2.52
N VAL A 121 3.52 -7.64 -2.61
CA VAL A 121 4.16 -8.94 -2.92
C VAL A 121 3.86 -10.00 -1.86
N VAL A 122 3.58 -9.59 -0.63
CA VAL A 122 3.47 -10.50 0.53
C VAL A 122 2.02 -10.87 0.87
N LYS A 123 1.04 -10.36 0.12
CA LYS A 123 -0.38 -10.62 0.37
C LYS A 123 -0.87 -11.69 -0.61
N GLN A 124 -0.87 -12.95 -0.16
CA GLN A 124 -1.15 -14.14 -0.98
C GLN A 124 -2.63 -14.31 -1.40
N VAL A 125 -3.26 -13.30 -1.99
CA VAL A 125 -4.61 -13.41 -2.57
C VAL A 125 -4.57 -13.73 -4.06
N ASP A 126 -5.69 -14.09 -4.70
CA ASP A 126 -5.74 -14.41 -6.13
C ASP A 126 -5.53 -13.17 -7.03
N GLY A 127 -5.98 -12.00 -6.58
CA GLY A 127 -5.79 -10.73 -7.27
C GLY A 127 -5.99 -9.48 -6.42
N GLN A 128 -5.65 -8.33 -6.99
CA GLN A 128 -5.65 -7.04 -6.29
C GLN A 128 -6.51 -6.00 -7.03
N PHE A 129 -7.16 -5.15 -6.25
CA PHE A 129 -7.94 -4.03 -6.73
C PHE A 129 -7.40 -2.71 -6.16
N GLY A 130 -7.28 -1.69 -7.01
CA GLY A 130 -6.86 -0.36 -6.62
C GLY A 130 -7.14 0.70 -7.69
N GLY A 131 -6.60 1.90 -7.51
CA GLY A 131 -6.64 2.96 -8.52
C GLY A 131 -5.54 2.80 -9.57
N VAL A 132 -5.71 3.42 -10.74
CA VAL A 132 -4.67 3.45 -11.79
C VAL A 132 -3.38 4.16 -11.34
N ASP A 133 -3.43 4.96 -10.28
CA ASP A 133 -2.24 5.55 -9.65
C ASP A 133 -1.32 4.51 -8.99
N GLN A 134 -1.84 3.32 -8.68
CA GLN A 134 -1.08 2.17 -8.18
C GLN A 134 -0.51 1.28 -9.29
N ARG A 135 -0.76 1.59 -10.57
CA ARG A 135 -0.35 0.77 -11.72
C ARG A 135 1.13 0.38 -11.71
N LYS A 136 2.01 1.31 -11.35
CA LYS A 136 3.46 1.04 -11.27
C LYS A 136 3.80 -0.02 -10.22
N ILE A 137 3.04 -0.07 -9.13
CA ILE A 137 3.23 -1.06 -8.07
C ILE A 137 2.71 -2.42 -8.54
N PHE A 138 1.57 -2.46 -9.23
CA PHE A 138 1.03 -3.68 -9.82
C PHE A 138 1.94 -4.30 -10.88
N ILE A 139 2.51 -3.49 -11.77
CA ILE A 139 3.50 -3.96 -12.76
C ILE A 139 4.75 -4.52 -12.07
N LEU A 140 5.25 -3.82 -11.05
CA LEU A 140 6.39 -4.27 -10.27
C LEU A 140 6.09 -5.61 -9.58
N ALA A 141 4.91 -5.77 -8.98
CA ALA A 141 4.49 -7.05 -8.40
C ALA A 141 4.47 -8.17 -9.47
N GLU A 142 3.95 -7.90 -10.67
CA GLU A 142 3.92 -8.88 -11.76
C GLU A 142 5.33 -9.33 -12.22
N GLU A 143 6.30 -8.42 -12.21
CA GLU A 143 7.70 -8.70 -12.58
C GLU A 143 8.47 -9.46 -11.48
N GLN A 144 8.23 -9.14 -10.20
CA GLN A 144 9.03 -9.68 -9.10
C GLN A 144 8.46 -11.00 -8.54
N LEU A 145 7.13 -11.18 -8.53
CA LEU A 145 6.49 -12.39 -7.99
C LEU A 145 7.05 -13.69 -8.61
N PRO A 146 7.23 -13.81 -9.95
CA PRO A 146 7.80 -15.01 -10.55
C PRO A 146 9.24 -15.29 -10.11
N LYS A 147 10.04 -14.25 -9.86
CA LYS A 147 11.44 -14.40 -9.39
C LYS A 147 11.50 -14.96 -7.97
N LEU A 148 10.48 -14.65 -7.15
CA LEU A 148 10.28 -15.23 -5.82
C LEU A 148 9.62 -16.62 -5.86
N LYS A 149 9.43 -17.21 -7.05
CA LYS A 149 8.68 -18.47 -7.27
C LYS A 149 7.23 -18.40 -6.80
N LEU A 150 6.68 -17.20 -6.68
CA LEU A 150 5.27 -16.95 -6.40
C LEU A 150 4.50 -16.83 -7.71
N GLY A 151 3.25 -17.30 -7.72
CA GLY A 151 2.40 -17.18 -8.91
C GLY A 151 2.07 -15.71 -9.24
N LYS A 152 1.96 -15.37 -10.53
CA LYS A 152 1.44 -14.06 -10.97
C LYS A 152 0.04 -13.78 -10.40
N ARG A 153 -0.33 -12.52 -10.23
CA ARG A 153 -1.69 -12.10 -9.82
C ARG A 153 -2.36 -11.34 -10.96
N TRP A 154 -3.68 -11.24 -10.91
CA TRP A 154 -4.40 -10.31 -11.76
C TRP A 154 -4.63 -9.00 -10.98
N HIS A 155 -4.71 -7.88 -11.70
CA HIS A 155 -4.85 -6.55 -11.11
C HIS A 155 -5.99 -5.80 -11.80
N LEU A 156 -6.88 -5.22 -10.99
CA LEU A 156 -8.04 -4.44 -11.44
C LEU A 156 -7.83 -2.99 -11.03
N MET A 157 -7.88 -2.07 -12.00
CA MET A 157 -7.61 -0.65 -11.78
C MET A 157 -8.85 0.20 -12.06
N ASN A 158 -9.34 0.88 -11.04
CA ASN A 158 -10.35 1.92 -11.18
C ASN A 158 -9.75 3.19 -11.79
N PRO A 159 -10.54 3.97 -12.55
CA PRO A 159 -10.11 5.26 -13.04
C PRO A 159 -9.86 6.27 -11.92
N MET A 160 -9.03 7.27 -12.23
CA MET A 160 -8.95 8.47 -11.41
C MET A 160 -10.24 9.25 -11.59
N VAL A 161 -11.05 9.33 -10.53
CA VAL A 161 -12.27 10.14 -10.54
C VAL A 161 -11.92 11.56 -10.10
N PRO A 162 -12.22 12.60 -10.92
CA PRO A 162 -11.99 13.98 -10.54
C PRO A 162 -12.80 14.32 -9.29
N GLY A 163 -12.21 15.16 -8.42
CA GLY A 163 -12.91 15.71 -7.27
C GLY A 163 -13.94 16.75 -7.67
N LEU A 164 -14.77 17.14 -6.71
CA LEU A 164 -15.85 18.12 -6.92
C LEU A 164 -15.32 19.50 -7.34
N THR A 165 -14.08 19.84 -7.00
CA THR A 165 -13.43 21.10 -7.41
C THR A 165 -12.70 21.03 -8.75
N GLY A 166 -12.80 19.91 -9.50
CA GLY A 166 -12.19 19.75 -10.82
C GLY A 166 -10.74 19.23 -10.82
N SER A 167 -10.13 19.06 -9.64
CA SER A 167 -8.79 18.44 -9.49
C SER A 167 -8.86 17.15 -8.66
N LYS A 168 -7.73 16.43 -8.51
CA LYS A 168 -7.66 15.23 -7.66
C LYS A 168 -8.09 15.60 -6.23
N MET A 169 -9.01 14.84 -5.63
CA MET A 169 -9.39 15.01 -4.22
C MET A 169 -8.12 14.92 -3.35
N SER A 170 -7.70 16.04 -2.78
CA SER A 170 -6.50 16.15 -1.96
C SER A 170 -6.89 16.16 -0.49
N SER A 171 -6.12 15.46 0.34
CA SER A 171 -6.35 15.46 1.80
C SER A 171 -6.10 16.84 2.43
N SER A 172 -5.34 17.70 1.74
CA SER A 172 -4.77 18.95 2.26
C SER A 172 -5.70 20.17 2.20
N GLU A 173 -6.79 20.13 1.42
CA GLU A 173 -7.74 21.25 1.29
C GLU A 173 -9.11 20.84 1.84
N ALA A 174 -9.54 21.47 2.94
CA ALA A 174 -10.76 21.09 3.66
C ALA A 174 -12.04 21.24 2.81
N ASP A 175 -12.09 22.24 1.93
CA ASP A 175 -13.25 22.49 1.05
C ASP A 175 -13.21 21.66 -0.24
N SER A 176 -12.08 21.03 -0.57
CA SER A 176 -11.95 20.17 -1.77
C SER A 176 -12.62 18.80 -1.62
N LYS A 177 -13.01 18.42 -0.39
CA LYS A 177 -13.57 17.10 -0.04
C LYS A 177 -14.83 17.23 0.80
N ILE A 178 -15.79 16.35 0.55
CA ILE A 178 -16.97 16.16 1.42
C ILE A 178 -16.70 14.97 2.32
N ASP A 179 -16.62 15.21 3.62
CA ASP A 179 -16.48 14.16 4.63
C ASP A 179 -17.77 13.33 4.70
N LEU A 180 -17.67 12.05 5.06
CA LEU A 180 -18.86 11.20 5.25
C LEU A 180 -19.73 11.69 6.42
N LEU A 181 -19.15 12.46 7.34
CA LEU A 181 -19.84 13.00 8.51
C LEU A 181 -20.16 14.50 8.41
N ASP A 182 -19.97 15.11 7.24
CA ASP A 182 -20.38 16.51 7.01
C ASP A 182 -21.91 16.65 7.13
N ASN A 183 -22.37 17.75 7.73
CA ASN A 183 -23.80 18.06 7.80
C ASN A 183 -24.37 18.47 6.42
N SER A 184 -25.69 18.45 6.28
CA SER A 184 -26.36 18.74 5.01
C SER A 184 -26.07 20.13 4.44
N GLU A 185 -25.94 21.14 5.31
CA GLU A 185 -25.63 22.53 4.91
C GLU A 185 -24.22 22.65 4.34
N LEU A 186 -23.23 21.98 4.94
CA LEU A 186 -21.85 21.95 4.47
C LEU A 186 -21.73 21.18 3.16
N VAL A 187 -22.43 20.06 3.02
CA VAL A 187 -22.50 19.27 1.78
C VAL A 187 -23.06 20.14 0.66
N GLU A 188 -24.19 20.81 0.90
CA GLU A 188 -24.80 21.71 -0.08
C GLU A 188 -23.86 22.85 -0.49
N ARG A 189 -23.23 23.52 0.47
CA ARG A 189 -22.27 24.59 0.20
C ARG A 189 -21.11 24.13 -0.67
N LYS A 190 -20.53 22.96 -0.37
CA LYS A 190 -19.41 22.38 -1.12
C LYS A 190 -19.81 21.99 -2.54
N ILE A 191 -20.99 21.41 -2.74
CA ILE A 191 -21.48 21.02 -4.08
C ILE A 191 -21.87 22.25 -4.90
N ARG A 192 -22.49 23.26 -4.29
CA ARG A 192 -22.79 24.53 -4.99
C ARG A 192 -21.51 25.23 -5.46
N GLY A 193 -20.44 25.16 -4.67
CA GLY A 193 -19.11 25.67 -5.03
C GLY A 193 -18.31 24.80 -6.00
N ALA A 194 -18.80 23.62 -6.38
CA ALA A 194 -18.12 22.70 -7.29
C ALA A 194 -18.02 23.28 -8.72
N VAL A 195 -16.95 22.92 -9.43
CA VAL A 195 -16.75 23.34 -10.83
C VAL A 195 -17.45 22.34 -11.76
N CYS A 196 -18.41 22.82 -12.56
CA CYS A 196 -19.24 21.97 -13.43
C CYS A 196 -19.28 22.48 -14.90
N PRO A 197 -18.13 22.44 -15.61
CA PRO A 197 -18.03 22.91 -16.99
C PRO A 197 -18.82 22.00 -17.94
N ARG A 198 -19.40 22.59 -19.00
CA ARG A 198 -20.15 21.84 -20.04
C ARG A 198 -19.26 21.11 -21.03
N GLN A 199 -18.07 21.63 -21.35
CA GLN A 199 -17.24 21.14 -22.46
C GLN A 199 -15.87 20.60 -22.04
N GLU A 200 -15.66 20.32 -20.75
CA GLU A 200 -14.41 19.73 -20.26
C GLU A 200 -14.64 18.29 -19.80
N GLU A 201 -13.64 17.42 -20.04
CA GLU A 201 -13.67 16.02 -19.60
C GLU A 201 -13.59 15.88 -18.08
N ASP A 202 -12.97 16.85 -17.39
CA ASP A 202 -12.72 16.84 -15.94
C ASP A 202 -13.87 17.44 -15.12
N ASN A 203 -15.12 17.14 -15.49
CA ASN A 203 -16.28 17.55 -14.72
C ASN A 203 -16.52 16.60 -13.53
N GLY A 204 -16.13 17.05 -12.33
CA GLY A 204 -16.29 16.31 -11.08
C GLY A 204 -17.75 15.92 -10.76
N VAL A 205 -18.71 16.80 -11.07
CA VAL A 205 -20.15 16.53 -10.86
C VAL A 205 -20.60 15.40 -11.77
N LEU A 206 -20.35 15.47 -13.08
CA LEU A 206 -20.70 14.40 -14.02
C LEU A 206 -19.99 13.09 -13.72
N ALA A 207 -18.73 13.14 -13.26
CA ALA A 207 -17.99 11.96 -12.86
C ALA A 207 -18.65 11.28 -11.65
N PHE A 208 -19.15 12.04 -10.67
CA PHE A 208 -19.93 11.49 -9.55
C PHE A 208 -21.22 10.81 -10.03
N PHE A 209 -21.91 11.39 -11.02
CA PHE A 209 -23.08 10.74 -11.62
C PHE A 209 -22.71 9.37 -12.22
N ASN A 210 -21.63 9.31 -13.01
CA ASN A 210 -21.19 8.09 -13.68
C ASN A 210 -20.68 7.00 -12.71
N PHE A 211 -19.81 7.36 -11.77
CA PHE A 211 -19.08 6.38 -10.95
C PHE A 211 -19.75 6.06 -9.61
N VAL A 212 -20.63 6.92 -9.11
CA VAL A 212 -21.29 6.74 -7.81
C VAL A 212 -22.80 6.62 -7.96
N LEU A 213 -23.45 7.64 -8.51
CA LEU A 213 -24.91 7.77 -8.48
C LEU A 213 -25.60 6.70 -9.33
N PHE A 214 -25.33 6.65 -10.64
CA PHE A 214 -25.96 5.66 -11.54
C PHE A 214 -25.67 4.20 -11.15
N PRO A 215 -24.44 3.85 -10.74
CA PRO A 215 -24.17 2.51 -10.23
C PRO A 215 -25.00 2.12 -9.01
N ILE A 216 -25.40 3.08 -8.16
CA ILE A 216 -26.24 2.83 -6.97
C ILE A 216 -27.72 2.74 -7.36
N VAL A 217 -28.18 3.62 -8.24
CA VAL A 217 -29.60 3.70 -8.65
C VAL A 217 -29.98 2.56 -9.61
N SER A 218 -29.06 2.10 -10.46
CA SER A 218 -29.31 1.03 -11.43
C SER A 218 -29.79 -0.27 -10.75
N PRO A 219 -30.90 -0.87 -11.21
CA PRO A 219 -31.60 -0.66 -12.49
C PRO A 219 -32.75 0.38 -12.49
N GLY A 220 -32.92 1.17 -11.42
CA GLY A 220 -33.93 2.23 -11.36
C GLY A 220 -33.61 3.48 -12.18
N SER A 221 -34.53 4.44 -12.19
CA SER A 221 -34.35 5.76 -12.81
C SER A 221 -34.00 6.83 -11.77
N LEU A 222 -33.28 7.86 -12.21
CA LEU A 222 -32.99 9.06 -11.42
C LEU A 222 -33.86 10.21 -11.90
N LEU A 223 -34.50 10.92 -10.97
CA LEU A 223 -35.23 12.14 -11.26
C LEU A 223 -34.28 13.34 -11.18
N VAL A 224 -34.09 14.07 -12.29
CA VAL A 224 -33.35 15.34 -12.33
C VAL A 224 -34.22 16.37 -13.01
N ALA A 225 -34.54 17.47 -12.31
CA ALA A 225 -35.42 18.54 -12.82
C ALA A 225 -36.75 18.01 -13.42
N ASN A 226 -37.42 17.11 -12.70
CA ASN A 226 -38.67 16.44 -13.12
C ASN A 226 -38.57 15.60 -14.40
N ARG A 227 -37.36 15.20 -14.81
CA ARG A 227 -37.13 14.25 -15.91
C ARG A 227 -36.47 12.99 -15.36
N GLU A 228 -36.95 11.84 -15.79
CA GLU A 228 -36.37 10.55 -15.42
C GLU A 228 -35.29 10.15 -16.41
N PHE A 229 -34.13 9.76 -15.86
CA PHE A 229 -32.99 9.27 -16.61
C PHE A 229 -32.62 7.86 -16.15
N SER A 230 -32.43 6.94 -17.09
CA SER A 230 -32.07 5.55 -16.78
C SER A 230 -30.57 5.29 -16.91
N THR A 231 -29.88 6.11 -17.71
CA THR A 231 -28.46 5.94 -18.03
C THR A 231 -27.67 7.25 -17.85
N TYR A 232 -26.38 7.11 -17.60
CA TYR A 232 -25.46 8.26 -17.49
C TYR A 232 -25.35 9.01 -18.81
N GLU A 233 -25.38 8.29 -19.93
CA GLU A 233 -25.29 8.83 -21.28
C GLU A 233 -26.45 9.79 -21.56
N GLU A 234 -27.69 9.45 -21.18
CA GLU A 234 -28.85 10.34 -21.34
C GLU A 234 -28.69 11.66 -20.56
N VAL A 235 -28.18 11.60 -19.33
CA VAL A 235 -27.91 12.81 -18.52
C VAL A 235 -26.81 13.65 -19.16
N LYS A 236 -25.73 13.01 -19.58
CA LYS A 236 -24.60 13.67 -20.23
C LYS A 236 -25.05 14.38 -21.51
N ASP A 237 -25.79 13.70 -22.37
CA ASP A 237 -26.28 14.27 -23.63
C ASP A 237 -27.29 15.40 -23.38
N SER A 238 -28.19 15.24 -22.41
CA SER A 238 -29.14 16.30 -22.04
C SER A 238 -28.43 17.53 -21.47
N PHE A 239 -27.35 17.37 -20.70
CA PHE A 239 -26.54 18.47 -20.19
C PHE A 239 -25.74 19.17 -21.30
N LEU A 240 -25.12 18.41 -22.20
CA LEU A 240 -24.35 18.93 -23.34
C LEU A 240 -25.24 19.72 -24.31
N ASN A 241 -26.45 19.23 -24.57
CA ASN A 241 -27.43 19.89 -25.43
C ASN A 241 -28.17 21.06 -24.74
N GLY A 242 -27.85 21.36 -23.49
CA GLY A 242 -28.45 22.45 -22.72
C GLY A 242 -29.87 22.17 -22.20
N GLY A 243 -30.32 20.92 -22.28
CA GLY A 243 -31.59 20.47 -21.71
C GLY A 243 -31.59 20.34 -20.18
N LEU A 244 -30.41 20.29 -19.55
CA LEU A 244 -30.20 20.39 -18.10
C LEU A 244 -29.28 21.57 -17.77
N SER A 245 -29.57 22.30 -16.70
CA SER A 245 -28.67 23.32 -16.18
C SER A 245 -27.65 22.74 -15.19
N GLU A 246 -26.61 23.52 -14.89
CA GLU A 246 -25.65 23.16 -13.85
C GLU A 246 -26.31 23.10 -12.46
N GLU A 247 -27.25 24.00 -12.18
CA GLU A 247 -27.98 24.02 -10.91
C GLU A 247 -28.86 22.80 -10.74
N ASP A 248 -29.48 22.30 -11.82
CA ASP A 248 -30.30 21.09 -11.79
C ASP A 248 -29.45 19.86 -11.39
N LEU A 249 -28.27 19.71 -12.00
CA LEU A 249 -27.34 18.61 -11.69
C LEU A 249 -26.84 18.70 -10.26
N LYS A 250 -26.44 19.89 -9.81
CA LYS A 250 -25.96 20.12 -8.44
C LYS A 250 -27.06 19.85 -7.41
N THR A 251 -28.28 20.30 -7.67
CA THR A 251 -29.42 20.09 -6.76
C THR A 251 -29.74 18.61 -6.61
N ALA A 252 -29.84 17.87 -7.72
CA ALA A 252 -30.06 16.42 -7.68
C ALA A 252 -28.92 15.68 -6.96
N LEU A 253 -27.66 16.13 -7.14
CA LEU A 253 -26.51 15.54 -6.45
C LEU A 253 -26.55 15.80 -4.93
N VAL A 254 -26.96 17.01 -4.50
CA VAL A 254 -27.12 17.37 -3.08
C VAL A 254 -28.18 16.50 -2.42
N GLU A 255 -29.35 16.37 -3.03
CA GLU A 255 -30.45 15.56 -2.50
C GLU A 255 -30.03 14.09 -2.34
N PHE A 256 -29.44 13.52 -3.39
CA PHE A 256 -28.96 12.15 -3.37
C PHE A 256 -27.87 11.91 -2.32
N LEU A 257 -26.85 12.78 -2.27
CA LEU A 257 -25.75 12.63 -1.31
C LEU A 257 -26.23 12.80 0.13
N ASN A 258 -27.12 13.75 0.41
CA ASN A 258 -27.66 13.93 1.76
C ASN A 258 -28.47 12.70 2.20
N GLU A 259 -29.27 12.10 1.32
CA GLU A 259 -29.99 10.86 1.66
C GLU A 259 -29.02 9.70 1.97
N LEU A 260 -27.97 9.56 1.16
CA LEU A 260 -26.94 8.53 1.35
C LEU A 260 -26.14 8.76 2.63
N LEU A 261 -25.70 10.00 2.87
CA LEU A 261 -24.90 10.37 4.04
C LEU A 261 -25.73 10.25 5.33
N THR A 262 -27.02 10.58 5.31
CA THR A 262 -27.90 10.40 6.48
C THR A 262 -27.90 8.94 6.93
N LYS A 263 -28.03 7.99 6.00
CA LYS A 263 -27.97 6.55 6.30
C LYS A 263 -26.62 6.16 6.94
N VAL A 264 -25.51 6.70 6.43
CA VAL A 264 -24.17 6.44 6.99
C VAL A 264 -24.04 7.05 8.39
N GLN A 265 -24.42 8.31 8.55
CA GLN A 265 -24.35 9.06 9.80
C GLN A 265 -25.18 8.40 10.90
N ASP A 266 -26.35 7.88 10.58
CA ASP A 266 -27.19 7.15 11.52
C ASP A 266 -26.50 5.88 12.05
N HIS A 267 -25.76 5.16 11.21
CA HIS A 267 -24.97 4.00 11.63
C HIS A 267 -23.70 4.41 12.41
N CYS A 268 -23.20 5.63 12.17
CA CYS A 268 -22.03 6.16 12.85
C CYS A 268 -22.33 6.79 14.22
N LYS A 269 -23.60 6.91 14.63
CA LYS A 269 -24.02 7.36 15.98
C LYS A 269 -23.76 6.27 17.03
N SER A 270 -22.49 5.93 17.26
CA SER A 270 -22.08 5.02 18.33
C SER A 270 -20.91 5.59 19.11
N ASP A 271 -20.79 5.19 20.39
CA ASP A 271 -19.68 5.61 21.25
C ASP A 271 -18.32 5.17 20.71
N ILE A 272 -18.28 4.01 20.02
CA ILE A 272 -17.06 3.48 19.38
C ILE A 272 -16.56 4.44 18.29
N VAL A 273 -17.46 4.89 17.43
CA VAL A 273 -17.10 5.79 16.32
C VAL A 273 -16.68 7.16 16.85
N ARG A 274 -17.35 7.68 17.88
CA ARG A 274 -16.99 8.95 18.53
C ARG A 274 -15.58 8.89 19.13
N ASP A 275 -15.28 7.85 19.89
CA ASP A 275 -13.94 7.64 20.48
C ASP A 275 -12.85 7.47 19.39
N ALA A 276 -13.17 6.74 18.31
CA ALA A 276 -12.26 6.59 17.18
C ALA A 276 -11.98 7.92 16.46
N LEU A 277 -12.99 8.78 16.30
CA LEU A 277 -12.82 10.11 15.70
C LEU A 277 -11.94 11.02 16.56
N GLU A 278 -12.18 11.03 17.88
CA GLU A 278 -11.44 11.85 18.83
C GLU A 278 -9.97 11.42 18.94
N LYS A 279 -9.68 10.12 18.86
CA LYS A 279 -8.30 9.60 18.92
C LYS A 279 -7.58 9.61 17.57
N GLY A 280 -8.29 9.30 16.49
CA GLY A 280 -7.70 9.07 15.16
C GLY A 280 -7.34 10.34 14.39
N TYR A 281 -7.94 11.48 14.73
CA TYR A 281 -7.78 12.73 13.97
C TYR A 281 -7.36 13.92 14.83
N GLN A 282 -6.63 13.68 15.91
CA GLN A 282 -6.00 14.76 16.67
C GLN A 282 -4.95 15.45 15.80
N GLU A 283 -4.87 16.78 15.85
CA GLU A 283 -3.79 17.52 15.20
C GLU A 283 -2.47 17.18 15.90
N VAL A 284 -1.73 16.23 15.33
CA VAL A 284 -0.36 15.95 15.76
C VAL A 284 0.50 17.06 15.17
N VAL A 285 0.96 17.97 16.03
CA VAL A 285 1.97 18.95 15.64
C VAL A 285 3.21 18.17 15.22
N ASP A 286 3.59 18.30 13.94
CA ASP A 286 4.75 17.61 13.36
C ASP A 286 6.00 18.01 14.15
N SER A 287 6.42 17.16 15.09
CA SER A 287 7.64 17.38 15.84
C SER A 287 8.79 16.98 14.94
N LYS A 288 9.31 17.93 14.16
CA LYS A 288 10.63 17.78 13.54
C LYS A 288 11.63 17.65 14.69
N ILE A 289 12.05 16.42 14.96
CA ILE A 289 13.20 16.17 15.83
C ILE A 289 14.40 16.69 15.05
N ASP A 290 14.83 17.91 15.37
CA ASP A 290 16.09 18.42 14.88
C ASP A 290 17.19 17.44 15.31
N SER A 291 18.00 16.98 14.35
CA SER A 291 19.13 16.10 14.66
C SER A 291 20.03 16.86 15.62
N LYS A 292 20.13 16.41 16.88
CA LYS A 292 21.01 17.04 17.87
C LYS A 292 22.41 17.13 17.27
N LEU A 293 22.91 18.35 17.05
CA LEU A 293 24.28 18.58 16.63
C LEU A 293 25.20 17.92 17.66
N ARG A 294 26.10 17.05 17.19
CA ARG A 294 27.04 16.37 18.08
C ARG A 294 28.02 17.39 18.65
N PRO A 295 28.28 17.38 19.96
CA PRO A 295 29.21 18.33 20.57
C PRO A 295 30.63 18.15 20.01
N VAL A 296 31.32 19.26 19.76
CA VAL A 296 32.73 19.25 19.34
C VAL A 296 33.58 18.71 20.49
N MET A 297 34.32 17.64 20.23
CA MET A 297 35.19 16.99 21.21
C MET A 297 36.62 17.52 21.11
N GLN A 298 37.17 17.99 22.23
CA GLN A 298 38.60 18.24 22.37
C GLN A 298 39.27 16.95 22.85
N MET A 299 40.34 16.52 22.18
CA MET A 299 41.05 15.28 22.48
C MET A 299 42.53 15.56 22.72
N ALA A 300 43.19 14.74 23.54
CA ALA A 300 44.63 14.78 23.71
C ALA A 300 45.34 14.25 22.44
N ASP A 301 46.50 14.81 22.10
CA ASP A 301 47.27 14.42 20.92
C ASP A 301 47.59 12.92 20.88
N LYS A 302 47.81 12.32 22.07
CA LYS A 302 48.04 10.88 22.25
C LYS A 302 46.85 10.03 21.79
N ASP A 303 45.62 10.48 22.08
CA ASP A 303 44.40 9.75 21.71
C ASP A 303 44.12 9.88 20.21
N VAL A 304 44.47 11.02 19.61
CA VAL A 304 44.39 11.21 18.16
C VAL A 304 45.36 10.27 17.43
N GLU A 305 46.57 10.10 17.94
CA GLU A 305 47.57 9.18 17.39
C GLU A 305 47.15 7.72 17.56
N LEU A 306 46.59 7.37 18.72
CA LEU A 306 46.01 6.05 18.98
C LEU A 306 44.88 5.72 17.98
N ILE A 307 43.98 6.67 17.71
CA ILE A 307 42.90 6.50 16.74
C ILE A 307 43.44 6.30 15.32
N LYS A 308 44.45 7.09 14.92
CA LYS A 308 45.12 6.91 13.63
C LYS A 308 45.75 5.52 13.51
N ASN A 309 46.33 5.00 14.58
CA ASN A 309 46.90 3.65 14.60
C ASN A 309 45.82 2.55 14.55
N ILE A 310 44.68 2.77 15.23
CA ILE A 310 43.53 1.85 15.20
C ILE A 310 42.90 1.81 13.81
N ILE A 311 42.69 2.95 13.16
CA ILE A 311 42.12 3.02 11.81
C ILE A 311 43.15 2.49 10.79
N GLY A 312 44.39 2.96 10.86
CA GLY A 312 45.47 2.54 9.97
C GLY A 312 45.14 2.83 8.51
N GLN A 313 45.01 1.77 7.71
CA GLN A 313 44.64 1.84 6.28
C GLN A 313 43.16 1.52 6.02
N ASP A 314 42.37 1.28 7.07
CA ASP A 314 40.98 0.89 6.93
C ASP A 314 40.09 2.10 6.58
N GLN A 315 39.05 1.86 5.81
CA GLN A 315 38.08 2.89 5.43
C GLN A 315 37.11 3.18 6.58
N VAL A 316 36.93 4.46 6.90
CA VAL A 316 35.88 4.92 7.81
C VAL A 316 34.61 5.22 7.01
N VAL A 317 33.53 4.49 7.27
CA VAL A 317 32.24 4.69 6.62
C VAL A 317 31.63 6.00 7.13
N LEU A 318 31.08 6.82 6.22
CA LEU A 318 30.53 8.17 6.50
C LEU A 318 31.57 9.20 6.98
N GLU A 319 32.88 8.88 6.89
CA GLU A 319 33.99 9.76 7.30
C GLU A 319 33.91 10.24 8.76
N ASP A 320 33.12 9.54 9.60
CA ASP A 320 32.79 9.94 10.97
C ASP A 320 33.30 8.90 11.97
N ASP A 321 34.38 9.23 12.68
CA ASP A 321 34.98 8.42 13.75
C ASP A 321 34.54 8.89 15.16
N TYR A 322 33.49 9.70 15.28
CA TYR A 322 33.04 10.30 16.54
C TYR A 322 32.76 9.28 17.64
N ALA A 323 32.12 8.14 17.32
CA ALA A 323 31.81 7.11 18.31
C ALA A 323 33.10 6.50 18.90
N LEU A 324 34.13 6.31 18.07
CA LEU A 324 35.43 5.82 18.48
C LEU A 324 36.16 6.86 19.34
N ARG A 325 36.14 8.14 18.91
CA ARG A 325 36.67 9.28 19.66
C ARG A 325 36.04 9.41 21.05
N SER A 326 34.71 9.35 21.12
CA SER A 326 33.94 9.40 22.38
C SER A 326 34.36 8.29 23.33
N CYS A 327 34.40 7.04 22.87
CA CYS A 327 34.77 5.93 23.73
C CYS A 327 36.20 6.06 24.28
N ILE A 328 37.16 6.46 23.44
CA ILE A 328 38.57 6.60 23.85
C ILE A 328 38.74 7.77 24.84
N SER A 329 38.15 8.94 24.55
CA SER A 329 38.25 10.11 25.43
C SER A 329 37.60 9.89 26.80
N GLU A 330 36.52 9.09 26.85
CA GLU A 330 35.78 8.81 28.07
C GLU A 330 36.30 7.56 28.80
N GLY A 331 37.33 6.88 28.25
CA GLY A 331 37.87 5.63 28.79
C GLY A 331 36.85 4.48 28.80
N LYS A 332 35.85 4.53 27.92
CA LYS A 332 34.81 3.51 27.81
C LYS A 332 35.31 2.34 26.98
N ARG A 333 34.90 1.13 27.39
CA ARG A 333 35.15 -0.09 26.63
C ARG A 333 34.50 -0.03 25.25
N ILE A 334 35.26 -0.36 24.22
CA ILE A 334 34.81 -0.24 22.83
C ILE A 334 34.15 -1.55 22.40
N ARG A 335 32.89 -1.52 21.99
CA ARG A 335 32.24 -2.71 21.42
C ARG A 335 32.60 -2.84 19.94
N VAL A 336 33.26 -3.93 19.59
CA VAL A 336 33.71 -4.21 18.22
C VAL A 336 32.97 -5.44 17.71
N THR A 337 32.29 -5.32 16.57
CA THR A 337 31.63 -6.45 15.91
C THR A 337 32.35 -6.80 14.62
N PHE A 338 32.78 -8.05 14.48
CA PHE A 338 33.28 -8.60 13.23
C PHE A 338 32.23 -9.52 12.61
N ALA A 339 31.60 -9.06 11.53
CA ALA A 339 30.61 -9.83 10.80
C ALA A 339 31.28 -10.73 9.75
N ILE A 340 31.07 -12.03 9.90
CA ILE A 340 31.47 -13.08 8.96
C ILE A 340 30.25 -13.45 8.14
N HIS A 341 30.41 -13.37 6.82
CA HIS A 341 29.41 -13.78 5.85
C HIS A 341 29.82 -15.16 5.32
N PRO A 342 29.21 -16.27 5.79
CA PRO A 342 29.61 -17.61 5.39
C PRO A 342 29.20 -17.91 3.93
N LYS A 343 30.01 -17.43 2.97
CA LYS A 343 29.86 -17.71 1.54
C LYS A 343 30.80 -18.85 1.16
N GLY A 344 30.32 -20.09 1.27
CA GLY A 344 31.12 -21.27 0.97
C GLY A 344 32.05 -21.69 2.11
N ARG A 345 33.22 -22.27 1.80
CA ARG A 345 34.14 -22.81 2.81
C ARG A 345 34.94 -21.70 3.50
N PHE A 346 35.16 -21.86 4.81
CA PHE A 346 36.06 -21.00 5.57
C PHE A 346 37.47 -20.99 4.95
N HIS A 347 38.01 -19.80 4.69
CA HIS A 347 39.37 -19.57 4.21
C HIS A 347 40.10 -18.56 5.11
N LEU A 348 41.41 -18.39 4.89
CA LEU A 348 42.28 -17.54 5.71
C LEU A 348 41.84 -16.07 5.80
N GLY A 349 41.03 -15.59 4.86
CA GLY A 349 40.51 -14.22 4.86
C GLY A 349 39.64 -13.90 6.08
N PHE A 350 38.95 -14.89 6.65
CA PHE A 350 38.14 -14.71 7.87
C PHE A 350 38.99 -14.45 9.12
N ILE A 351 40.30 -14.70 9.07
CA ILE A 351 41.22 -14.43 10.20
C ILE A 351 41.56 -12.94 10.29
N MET A 352 41.37 -12.16 9.22
CA MET A 352 41.76 -10.74 9.21
C MET A 352 41.03 -9.87 10.23
N GLY A 353 39.72 -10.07 10.40
CA GLY A 353 38.96 -9.36 11.44
C GLY A 353 39.43 -9.71 12.85
N LEU A 354 39.77 -10.97 13.09
CA LEU A 354 40.31 -11.43 14.39
C LEU A 354 41.70 -10.82 14.66
N LEU A 355 42.56 -10.76 13.65
CA LEU A 355 43.87 -10.13 13.77
C LEU A 355 43.78 -8.62 13.99
N LYS A 356 42.79 -7.95 13.37
CA LYS A 356 42.53 -6.53 13.63
C LYS A 356 42.09 -6.30 15.07
N MET A 357 41.13 -7.09 15.59
CA MET A 357 40.72 -7.02 16.99
C MET A 357 41.90 -7.24 17.95
N LYS A 358 42.78 -8.21 17.64
CA LYS A 358 44.02 -8.42 18.40
C LYS A 358 44.96 -7.21 18.36
N SER A 359 45.09 -6.54 17.21
CA SER A 359 45.90 -5.32 17.09
C SER A 359 45.37 -4.17 17.94
N ILE A 360 44.05 -4.03 18.06
CA ILE A 360 43.42 -3.01 18.91
C ILE A 360 43.71 -3.29 20.38
N ILE A 361 43.55 -4.54 20.82
CA ILE A 361 43.89 -4.98 22.18
C ILE A 361 45.37 -4.70 22.49
N ASN A 362 46.26 -5.06 21.56
CA ASN A 362 47.70 -4.84 21.72
C ASN A 362 48.09 -3.35 21.80
N SER A 363 47.23 -2.45 21.33
CA SER A 363 47.41 -1.00 21.41
C SER A 363 46.97 -0.43 22.78
N GLY A 364 46.58 -1.30 23.72
CA GLY A 364 46.19 -0.94 25.10
C GLY A 364 44.73 -0.50 25.23
N VAL A 365 43.90 -0.79 24.23
CA VAL A 365 42.47 -0.48 24.24
C VAL A 365 41.66 -1.70 24.66
N ASP A 366 40.82 -1.55 25.68
CA ASP A 366 39.89 -2.59 26.09
C ASP A 366 38.69 -2.64 25.12
N ILE A 367 38.45 -3.83 24.57
CA ILE A 367 37.34 -4.08 23.64
C ILE A 367 36.42 -5.19 24.13
N ASP A 368 35.14 -5.05 23.79
CA ASP A 368 34.12 -6.09 23.85
C ASP A 368 33.89 -6.62 22.42
N GLY A 369 34.58 -7.71 22.08
CA GLY A 369 34.61 -8.26 20.73
C GLY A 369 33.51 -9.29 20.48
N VAL A 370 32.68 -9.07 19.47
CA VAL A 370 31.64 -10.01 19.02
C VAL A 370 31.97 -10.48 17.61
N VAL A 371 32.06 -11.80 17.41
CA VAL A 371 32.16 -12.40 16.07
C VAL A 371 30.76 -12.86 15.67
N LEU A 372 30.15 -12.16 14.72
CA LEU A 372 28.81 -12.48 14.22
C LEU A 372 28.94 -13.30 12.95
N ILE A 373 28.48 -14.55 12.96
CA ILE A 373 28.33 -15.35 11.73
C ILE A 373 26.91 -15.12 11.22
N SER A 374 26.79 -14.41 10.10
CA SER A 374 25.50 -13.91 9.58
C SER A 374 25.03 -14.77 8.41
N ASP A 375 24.26 -15.81 8.73
CA ASP A 375 23.61 -16.66 7.73
C ASP A 375 22.57 -15.87 6.90
N MET A 376 21.98 -14.83 7.51
CA MET A 376 21.00 -13.96 6.86
C MET A 376 21.61 -13.14 5.74
N GLU A 377 22.76 -12.52 5.94
CA GLU A 377 23.41 -11.76 4.87
C GLU A 377 23.98 -12.69 3.78
N ALA A 378 24.40 -13.91 4.14
CA ALA A 378 24.78 -14.93 3.17
C ALA A 378 23.58 -15.39 2.31
N PHE A 379 22.39 -15.45 2.90
CA PHE A 379 21.14 -15.75 2.20
C PHE A 379 20.70 -14.60 1.26
N LEU A 380 20.83 -13.36 1.70
CA LEU A 380 20.48 -12.17 0.92
C LEU A 380 21.39 -11.98 -0.30
N ASP A 381 22.64 -12.43 -0.24
CA ASP A 381 23.59 -12.35 -1.35
C ASP A 381 23.53 -13.59 -2.27
N ASN A 382 22.68 -13.51 -3.30
CA ASN A 382 22.62 -14.43 -4.44
C ASN A 382 22.33 -15.91 -4.13
N GLU A 383 21.53 -16.21 -3.11
CA GLU A 383 21.00 -17.57 -2.87
C GLU A 383 22.08 -18.67 -2.71
N LYS A 384 23.34 -18.32 -2.38
CA LYS A 384 24.45 -19.30 -2.34
C LYS A 384 24.40 -20.24 -1.13
N VAL A 385 23.48 -20.02 -0.20
CA VAL A 385 23.29 -20.86 0.99
C VAL A 385 21.81 -21.24 1.10
N TYR A 386 21.52 -22.54 1.04
CA TYR A 386 20.22 -23.08 1.42
C TYR A 386 20.09 -22.97 2.95
N ILE A 387 19.23 -22.07 3.44
CA ILE A 387 18.75 -22.16 4.82
C ILE A 387 17.82 -23.38 4.87
N ASN A 388 18.34 -24.53 5.29
CA ASN A 388 17.52 -25.70 5.56
C ASN A 388 16.56 -25.36 6.71
N HIS A 389 15.26 -25.54 6.49
CA HIS A 389 14.19 -25.24 7.46
C HIS A 389 14.41 -25.84 8.86
N HIS A 390 15.21 -26.90 8.99
CA HIS A 390 15.51 -27.59 10.24
C HIS A 390 16.57 -26.92 11.15
N MET A 391 17.48 -26.08 10.65
CA MET A 391 18.57 -25.55 11.50
C MET A 391 18.17 -24.40 12.43
N LEU A 392 16.97 -23.85 12.27
CA LEU A 392 16.51 -22.67 13.02
C LEU A 392 15.39 -22.97 14.02
N CYS A 393 15.07 -24.25 14.27
CA CYS A 393 14.10 -24.64 15.31
C CYS A 393 14.68 -24.59 16.75
N SER A 394 15.90 -24.07 16.93
CA SER A 394 16.66 -24.21 18.18
C SER A 394 17.21 -22.90 18.77
N CYS A 395 16.74 -21.73 18.32
CA CYS A 395 17.13 -20.44 18.91
C CYS A 395 15.92 -19.69 19.46
#